data_AF-A0A3S2EBS5-F1
#
_entry.id   AF-A0A3S2EBS5-F1
#
_cell.length_a   1.000
_cell.length_b   1.000
_cell.length_c   1.000
_cell.angle_alpha   90.00
_cell.angle_beta   90.00
_cell.angle_gamma   90.00
#
_symmetry.space_group_name_H-M   'P 1'
#
loop_
_entity.id
_entity.type
_entity.pdbx_description
1 polymer ?
#
loop_
_entity_poly.entity_id
_entity_poly.type
_entity_poly.pdbx_seq_one_letter_code
_entity_poly.pdbx_strand_id
1 'polypeptide(L)'
;GWFEAAEGGADRKVEAIFTNLARSARHPKWKGCGFLRTAAELASMPGHPAVKVGARHKLNFETWLAGALSDHGVAEPQTLGREIVLLIDGCFSIMLIHRNPDYIEAAGRAAATLVRARLSGSQV
;
A
#
# COMPACT_ATOMS: atom_id res chain seq x y z
N GLY A 1 10.01 -7.32 6.56
CA GLY A 1 8.62 -7.24 6.07
C GLY A 1 8.52 -7.82 4.68
N TRP A 2 7.33 -7.88 4.06
CA TRP A 2 7.17 -8.48 2.72
C TRP A 2 8.05 -7.84 1.63
N PHE A 3 8.32 -6.54 1.73
CA PHE A 3 9.24 -5.82 0.85
C PHE A 3 10.69 -6.30 0.99
N GLU A 4 11.20 -6.41 2.22
CA GLU A 4 12.58 -6.86 2.49
C GLU A 4 12.82 -8.30 2.06
N ALA A 5 11.83 -9.17 2.26
CA ALA A 5 11.93 -10.59 1.93
C ALA A 5 11.85 -10.87 0.42
N ALA A 6 11.38 -9.91 -0.38
CA ALA A 6 11.27 -10.06 -1.83
C ALA A 6 12.61 -9.77 -2.51
N GLU A 7 12.96 -10.59 -3.50
CA GLU A 7 14.15 -10.40 -4.33
C GLU A 7 13.88 -9.47 -5.53
N GLY A 8 14.96 -8.92 -6.08
CA GLY A 8 14.91 -8.03 -7.25
C GLY A 8 14.78 -6.54 -6.92
N GLY A 9 14.40 -5.76 -7.93
CA GLY A 9 14.30 -4.30 -7.85
C GLY A 9 13.09 -3.81 -7.04
N ALA A 10 13.06 -2.49 -6.80
CA ALA A 10 12.00 -1.85 -6.03
C ALA A 10 10.59 -2.14 -6.57
N ASP A 11 10.43 -2.26 -7.89
CA ASP A 11 9.15 -2.56 -8.51
C ASP A 11 8.62 -3.94 -8.10
N ARG A 12 9.47 -4.97 -8.13
CA ARG A 12 9.13 -6.32 -7.67
C ARG A 12 8.90 -6.38 -6.17
N LYS A 13 9.72 -5.67 -5.39
CA LYS A 13 9.58 -5.60 -3.93
C LYS A 13 8.26 -4.92 -3.51
N VAL A 14 7.86 -3.86 -4.21
CA VAL A 14 6.54 -3.22 -4.01
C VAL A 14 5.41 -4.17 -4.41
N GLU A 15 5.48 -4.81 -5.59
CA GLU A 15 4.47 -5.77 -6.05
C GLU A 15 4.30 -6.95 -5.08
N ALA A 16 5.38 -7.37 -4.43
CA ALA A 16 5.36 -8.43 -3.44
C ALA A 16 4.52 -8.07 -2.20
N ILE A 17 4.41 -6.79 -1.83
CA ILE A 17 3.51 -6.35 -0.74
C ILE A 17 2.07 -6.71 -1.10
N PHE A 18 1.64 -6.39 -2.32
CA PHE A 18 0.29 -6.66 -2.82
C PHE A 18 0.06 -8.15 -3.01
N THR A 19 1.05 -8.88 -3.55
CA THR A 19 0.96 -10.34 -3.72
C THR A 19 0.73 -11.05 -2.38
N ASN A 20 1.47 -10.66 -1.35
CA ASN A 20 1.29 -11.23 -0.01
C ASN A 20 -0.01 -10.77 0.67
N LEU A 21 -0.46 -9.53 0.40
CA LEU A 21 -1.77 -9.06 0.82
C LEU A 21 -2.89 -9.88 0.17
N ALA A 22 -2.82 -10.15 -1.13
CA ALA A 22 -3.77 -10.97 -1.87
C ALA A 22 -3.84 -12.40 -1.31
N ARG A 23 -2.68 -13.02 -1.04
CA ARG A 23 -2.60 -14.32 -0.36
C ARG A 23 -3.28 -14.29 1.00
N SER A 24 -3.02 -13.27 1.81
CA SER A 24 -3.65 -13.11 3.12
C SER A 24 -5.17 -12.93 3.01
N ALA A 25 -5.61 -12.19 2.00
CA ALA A 25 -7.02 -11.87 1.77
C ALA A 25 -7.85 -13.09 1.29
N ARG A 26 -7.20 -14.13 0.77
CA ARG A 26 -7.85 -15.41 0.42
C ARG A 26 -8.30 -16.21 1.67
N HIS A 27 -7.80 -15.87 2.85
CA HIS A 27 -8.21 -16.57 4.07
C HIS A 27 -9.66 -16.19 4.46
N PRO A 28 -10.57 -17.15 4.72
CA PRO A 28 -12.00 -16.87 4.98
C PRO A 28 -12.26 -15.95 6.18
N LYS A 29 -11.35 -15.97 7.18
CA LYS A 29 -11.44 -15.10 8.36
C LYS A 29 -10.84 -13.71 8.15
N TRP A 30 -10.31 -13.39 6.97
CA TRP A 30 -9.72 -12.07 6.73
C TRP A 30 -10.79 -10.97 6.79
N LYS A 31 -10.50 -9.90 7.53
CA LYS A 31 -11.47 -8.84 7.87
C LYS A 31 -11.12 -7.47 7.29
N GLY A 32 -10.11 -7.40 6.43
CA GLY A 32 -9.60 -6.14 5.89
C GLY A 32 -8.80 -5.32 6.91
N CYS A 33 -8.56 -4.05 6.59
CA CYS A 33 -7.85 -3.13 7.48
C CYS A 33 -8.76 -2.66 8.62
N GLY A 34 -8.38 -2.95 9.87
CA GLY A 34 -9.11 -2.50 11.05
C GLY A 34 -9.23 -0.97 11.13
N PHE A 35 -8.15 -0.25 10.82
CA PHE A 35 -8.15 1.22 10.85
C PHE A 35 -9.14 1.86 9.87
N LEU A 36 -9.21 1.36 8.63
CA LEU A 36 -10.16 1.89 7.64
C LEU A 36 -11.61 1.63 8.03
N ARG A 37 -11.92 0.43 8.54
CA ARG A 37 -13.26 0.12 9.05
C ARG A 37 -13.63 1.03 10.22
N THR A 38 -12.73 1.19 11.19
CA THR A 38 -12.94 2.11 12.31
C THR A 38 -13.12 3.55 11.85
N ALA A 39 -12.35 4.01 10.86
CA ALA A 39 -12.50 5.36 10.31
C ALA A 39 -13.86 5.56 9.61
N ALA A 40 -14.36 4.55 8.89
CA ALA A 40 -15.67 4.59 8.27
C ALA A 40 -16.81 4.69 9.29
N GLU A 41 -16.77 3.89 10.36
CA GLU A 41 -17.77 3.95 11.45
C GLU A 41 -17.76 5.28 12.20
N LEU A 42 -16.59 5.94 12.25
CA LEU A 42 -16.39 7.20 12.97
C LEU A 42 -16.36 8.42 12.04
N ALA A 43 -16.89 8.31 10.82
CA ALA A 43 -16.78 9.37 9.81
C ALA A 43 -17.36 10.73 10.27
N SER A 44 -18.37 10.72 11.16
CA SER A 44 -18.98 11.92 11.74
C SER A 44 -18.21 12.49 12.95
N MET A 45 -17.10 11.88 13.36
CA MET A 45 -16.32 12.25 14.55
C MET A 45 -14.88 12.62 14.18
N PRO A 46 -14.65 13.76 13.50
CA PRO A 46 -13.31 14.20 13.14
C PRO A 46 -12.46 14.41 14.40
N GLY A 47 -11.21 13.93 14.35
CA GLY A 47 -10.27 14.05 15.47
C GLY A 47 -10.42 13.00 16.56
N HIS A 48 -11.33 12.03 16.42
CA HIS A 48 -11.47 10.90 17.36
C HIS A 48 -10.13 10.17 17.55
N PRO A 49 -9.73 9.80 18.79
CA PRO A 49 -8.44 9.17 19.07
C PRO A 49 -8.15 7.93 18.22
N ALA A 50 -9.15 7.07 18.00
CA ALA A 50 -8.99 5.87 17.16
C ALA A 50 -8.64 6.21 15.70
N VAL A 51 -9.22 7.28 15.14
CA VAL A 51 -8.91 7.75 13.79
C VAL A 51 -7.49 8.31 13.73
N LYS A 52 -7.06 9.05 14.76
CA LYS A 52 -5.68 9.56 14.88
C LYS A 52 -4.63 8.44 14.93
N VAL A 53 -4.92 7.34 15.62
CA VAL A 53 -4.03 6.15 15.63
C VAL A 53 -3.93 5.53 14.23
N GLY A 54 -5.06 5.38 13.53
CA GLY A 54 -5.08 4.90 12.14
C GLY A 54 -4.28 5.80 11.21
N ALA A 55 -4.47 7.12 11.29
CA ALA A 55 -3.73 8.10 10.50
C ALA A 55 -2.21 8.00 10.76
N ARG A 56 -1.80 7.88 12.03
CA ARG A 56 -0.38 7.70 12.39
C ARG A 56 0.19 6.40 11.79
N HIS A 57 -0.54 5.29 11.89
CA HIS A 57 -0.10 4.01 11.32
C HIS A 57 0.12 4.10 9.80
N LYS A 58 -0.81 4.73 9.08
CA LYS A 58 -0.69 4.92 7.61
C LYS A 58 0.46 5.85 7.25
N LEU A 59 0.64 6.96 7.98
CA LEU A 59 1.76 7.88 7.77
C LEU A 59 3.11 7.23 8.04
N ASN A 60 3.22 6.40 9.07
CA ASN A 60 4.45 5.66 9.37
C ASN A 60 4.79 4.68 8.24
N PHE A 61 3.79 3.99 7.70
CA PHE A 61 3.98 3.12 6.54
C PHE A 61 4.37 3.91 5.28
N GLU A 62 3.72 5.05 4.99
CA GLU A 62 4.08 5.96 3.89
C GLU A 62 5.54 6.42 4.01
N THR A 63 5.94 6.85 5.20
CA THR A 63 7.30 7.35 5.48
C THR A 63 8.36 6.25 5.32
N TRP A 64 8.09 5.06 5.87
CA TRP A 64 8.98 3.91 5.70
C TRP A 64 9.12 3.52 4.22
N LEU A 65 8.00 3.44 3.48
CA LEU A 65 8.02 3.07 2.08
C LEU A 65 8.77 4.09 1.23
N ALA A 66 8.57 5.39 1.48
CA ALA A 66 9.33 6.44 0.82
C ALA A 66 10.84 6.31 1.07
N GLY A 67 11.26 6.01 2.31
CA GLY A 67 12.67 5.72 2.63
C GLY A 67 13.20 4.54 1.82
N ALA A 68 12.48 3.41 1.85
CA ALA A 68 12.87 2.21 1.11
C ALA A 68 12.95 2.46 -0.41
N LEU A 69 12.04 3.24 -0.99
CA LEU A 69 12.07 3.62 -2.41
C LEU A 69 13.25 4.54 -2.73
N SER A 70 13.57 5.48 -1.85
CA SER A 70 14.74 6.36 -1.97
C SER A 70 16.04 5.56 -1.99
N ASP A 71 16.16 4.55 -1.12
CA ASP A 71 17.34 3.68 -1.04
C ASP A 71 17.55 2.86 -2.34
N HIS A 72 16.49 2.68 -3.13
CA HIS A 72 16.54 2.02 -4.43
C HIS A 72 16.63 3.01 -5.61
N GLY A 73 16.90 4.30 -5.35
CA GLY A 73 17.09 5.31 -6.39
C GLY A 73 15.82 5.70 -7.14
N VAL A 74 14.63 5.47 -6.56
CA VAL A 74 13.36 5.84 -7.18
C VAL A 74 13.13 7.35 -7.05
N ALA A 75 12.84 8.03 -8.16
CA ALA A 75 12.52 9.46 -8.15
C ALA A 75 11.21 9.76 -7.39
N GLU A 76 11.13 10.95 -6.79
CA GLU A 76 9.95 11.43 -6.03
C GLU A 76 9.37 10.42 -5.02
N PRO A 77 10.20 9.81 -4.16
CA PRO A 77 9.77 8.66 -3.36
C PRO A 77 8.65 8.97 -2.37
N GLN A 78 8.53 10.22 -1.91
CA GLN A 78 7.45 10.67 -1.04
C GLN A 78 6.11 10.70 -1.78
N THR A 79 6.09 11.22 -3.02
CA THR A 79 4.90 11.24 -3.87
C THR A 79 4.47 9.81 -4.20
N LEU A 80 5.41 8.97 -4.63
CA LEU A 80 5.13 7.58 -4.97
C LEU A 80 4.67 6.77 -3.74
N GLY A 81 5.26 7.01 -2.56
CA GLY A 81 4.82 6.38 -1.31
C GLY A 81 3.34 6.63 -1.02
N ARG A 82 2.87 7.87 -1.22
CA ARG A 82 1.46 8.24 -1.07
C ARG A 82 0.55 7.57 -2.11
N GLU A 83 0.96 7.54 -3.38
CA GLU A 83 0.23 6.83 -4.44
C GLU A 83 0.05 5.35 -4.10
N ILE A 84 1.10 4.69 -3.60
CA ILE A 84 1.05 3.28 -3.20
C ILE A 84 0.15 3.07 -1.99
N VAL A 85 0.17 3.96 -1.00
CA VAL A 85 -0.77 3.91 0.14
C VAL A 85 -2.22 4.02 -0.32
N LEU A 86 -2.52 4.91 -1.28
CA LEU A 86 -3.86 5.02 -1.86
C LEU A 86 -4.28 3.72 -2.55
N LEU A 87 -3.39 3.08 -3.30
CA LEU A 87 -3.66 1.77 -3.92
C LEU A 87 -3.93 0.69 -2.87
N ILE A 88 -3.15 0.64 -1.79
CA ILE A 88 -3.36 -0.31 -0.68
C ILE A 88 -4.71 -0.07 0.02
N ASP A 89 -5.09 1.18 0.27
CA ASP A 89 -6.37 1.50 0.91
C ASP A 89 -7.56 1.24 -0.02
N GLY A 90 -7.39 1.46 -1.32
CA GLY A 90 -8.33 1.03 -2.35
C GLY A 90 -8.54 -0.48 -2.33
N CYS A 91 -7.47 -1.26 -2.19
CA CYS A 91 -7.54 -2.72 -2.04
C CYS A 91 -8.38 -3.13 -0.83
N PHE A 92 -8.13 -2.52 0.34
CA PHE A 92 -8.91 -2.83 1.53
C PHE A 92 -10.39 -2.48 1.37
N SER A 93 -10.70 -1.36 0.72
CA SER A 93 -12.06 -0.87 0.52
C SER A 93 -12.84 -1.76 -0.45
N ILE A 94 -12.29 -2.01 -1.65
CA ILE A 94 -12.96 -2.77 -2.69
C ILE A 94 -13.19 -4.24 -2.29
N MET A 95 -12.29 -4.79 -1.48
CA MET A 95 -12.42 -6.15 -0.96
C MET A 95 -13.57 -6.34 0.03
N LEU A 96 -14.04 -5.27 0.69
CA LEU A 96 -15.23 -5.37 1.53
C LEU A 96 -16.50 -5.63 0.70
N ILE A 97 -16.47 -5.21 -0.58
CA ILE A 97 -17.58 -5.30 -1.53
C ILE A 97 -17.44 -6.57 -2.38
N HIS A 98 -16.40 -6.67 -3.21
CA HIS A 98 -16.28 -7.72 -4.22
C HIS A 98 -15.73 -9.04 -3.68
N ARG A 99 -15.00 -9.02 -2.55
CA ARG A 99 -14.35 -10.20 -1.97
C ARG A 99 -13.43 -10.94 -2.96
N ASN A 100 -12.94 -10.25 -3.99
CA ASN A 100 -12.09 -10.82 -5.03
C ASN A 100 -10.64 -10.31 -4.91
N PRO A 101 -9.68 -11.15 -4.48
CA PRO A 101 -8.26 -10.79 -4.37
C PRO A 101 -7.60 -10.35 -5.68
N ASP A 102 -8.19 -10.63 -6.84
CA ASP A 102 -7.65 -10.22 -8.14
C ASP A 102 -7.53 -8.69 -8.25
N TYR A 103 -8.38 -7.93 -7.55
CA TYR A 103 -8.26 -6.47 -7.44
C TYR A 103 -6.97 -6.05 -6.72
N ILE A 104 -6.53 -6.83 -5.72
CA ILE A 104 -5.28 -6.56 -5.00
C ILE A 104 -4.08 -6.84 -5.92
N GLU A 105 -4.13 -7.94 -6.68
CA GLU A 105 -3.09 -8.29 -7.64
C GLU A 105 -2.99 -7.24 -8.76
N ALA A 106 -4.13 -6.72 -9.24
CA ALA A 106 -4.17 -5.63 -10.21
C ALA A 106 -3.53 -4.34 -9.66
N ALA A 107 -3.82 -3.97 -8.40
CA ALA A 107 -3.20 -2.83 -7.74
C ALA A 107 -1.68 -3.02 -7.57
N GLY A 108 -1.22 -4.25 -7.30
CA GLY A 108 0.21 -4.58 -7.24
C GLY A 108 0.93 -4.33 -8.56
N ARG A 109 0.37 -4.79 -9.68
CA ARG A 109 0.92 -4.52 -11.02
C ARG A 109 0.93 -3.03 -11.37
N ALA A 110 -0.11 -2.29 -10.96
CA ALA A 110 -0.18 -0.84 -11.13
C ALA A 110 0.93 -0.15 -10.31
N ALA A 111 1.10 -0.51 -9.05
CA ALA A 111 2.16 0.03 -8.19
C ALA A 111 3.56 -0.25 -8.76
N ALA A 112 3.81 -1.47 -9.24
CA ALA A 112 5.07 -1.83 -9.88
C ALA A 112 5.35 -0.97 -11.13
N THR A 113 4.30 -0.65 -11.90
CA THR A 113 4.40 0.22 -13.07
C THR A 113 4.78 1.65 -12.68
N LEU A 114 4.18 2.19 -11.62
CA LEU A 114 4.52 3.51 -11.09
C LEU A 114 5.98 3.58 -10.60
N VAL A 115 6.49 2.50 -9.99
CA VAL A 115 7.89 2.40 -9.58
C VAL A 115 8.81 2.40 -10.80
N ARG A 116 8.55 1.56 -11.81
CA ARG A 116 9.36 1.50 -13.05
C ARG A 116 9.41 2.84 -13.78
N ALA A 117 8.28 3.56 -13.84
CA ALA A 117 8.22 4.88 -14.46
C ALA A 117 9.18 5.88 -13.79
N ARG A 118 9.47 5.71 -12.50
CA ARG A 118 10.34 6.61 -11.70
C ARG A 118 11.76 6.07 -11.48
N LEU A 119 12.04 4.84 -11.90
CA LEU A 119 13.40 4.29 -11.99
C LEU A 119 14.16 4.78 -13.22
N SER A 120 13.48 5.43 -14.17
CA SER A 120 14.02 5.81 -15.48
C SER A 120 14.66 7.21 -15.52
N GLY A 121 14.83 7.87 -14.38
CA GLY A 121 15.27 9.27 -14.26
C GLY A 121 16.78 9.53 -14.32
N SER A 122 17.53 8.74 -15.09
CA SER A 122 18.90 9.09 -15.52
C SER A 122 19.00 8.95 -17.03
N GLN A 123 18.33 9.85 -17.74
CA GLN A 123 18.69 10.15 -19.13
C GLN A 123 18.63 11.66 -19.37
N VAL A 124 19.83 12.18 -19.67
CA VAL A 124 20.26 13.49 -20.19
C VAL A 124 20.19 14.67 -19.21
#